data_AF-A0A2G8JVK8-F1
#
_entry.id   AF-A0A2G8JVK8-F1
#
_cell.length_a   1.000
_cell.length_b   1.000
_cell.length_c   1.000
_cell.angle_alpha   90.00
_cell.angle_beta   90.00
_cell.angle_gamma   90.00
#
_symmetry.space_group_name_H-M   'P 1'
#
loop_
_entity.id
_entity.type
_entity.pdbx_description
1 polymer ?
#
loop_
_entity_poly.entity_id
_entity_poly.type
_entity_poly.pdbx_seq_one_letter_code
_entity_poly.pdbx_strand_id
1 'polypeptide(L)'
;MMSLASDSSEAAAVSLCASWPCKRHAPSQCCWGMLAAAEVHWGPVPRWTAENIDQLWLFVIGIGKEHLLHFSMEAFQAVLPHLAALHNGHQLDPFLATAVVDAAKRHWGAKISRWTIAKLQWLGPFTVHLSVQDLSAVDTDDLLVLLPDISNLHFDKRQGHAIINSLISSQDWTWSLEQFKSLGKLAAYLTVEQLKNLPPEVFSDREVQKSMVANTAGRGREVKEVAKRIVEDMGDPSTWSGEDLTRIGKVASGLEVKDLEKIPKSSIRTAVADLSKADLSPRQRMVIAQKYREASSNRTSKRLSSRDIRELKSLSVGLGSNVFAEMSPDDVKESINVLAENAAELQPTQKREIVRQV
;
A
#
# COMPACT_ATOMS: atom_id res chain seq x y z
N MET A 1 -9.93 -22.18 -16.33
CA MET A 1 -10.64 -21.24 -17.22
C MET A 1 -12.10 -21.19 -16.81
N MET A 2 -12.43 -20.32 -15.85
CA MET A 2 -13.81 -19.93 -15.51
C MET A 2 -14.00 -18.49 -15.98
N SER A 3 -15.14 -18.25 -16.63
CA SER A 3 -15.46 -17.09 -17.47
C SER A 3 -15.86 -15.86 -16.63
N LEU A 4 -15.34 -14.69 -17.03
CA LEU A 4 -15.55 -13.35 -16.45
C LEU A 4 -16.94 -12.76 -16.80
N ALA A 5 -18.02 -13.40 -16.35
CA ALA A 5 -19.39 -12.93 -16.60
C ALA A 5 -20.19 -12.52 -15.33
N SER A 6 -19.55 -12.36 -14.16
CA SER A 6 -20.23 -12.03 -12.89
C SER A 6 -20.19 -10.56 -12.47
N ASP A 7 -19.34 -9.72 -13.08
CA ASP A 7 -19.05 -8.37 -12.55
C ASP A 7 -20.23 -7.38 -12.59
N SER A 8 -21.20 -7.55 -13.50
CA SER A 8 -22.31 -6.59 -13.65
C SER A 8 -23.49 -6.85 -12.70
N SER A 9 -23.75 -8.11 -12.32
CA SER A 9 -24.82 -8.46 -11.37
C SER A 9 -24.42 -8.21 -9.92
N GLU A 10 -23.14 -8.41 -9.58
CA GLU A 10 -22.61 -8.16 -8.24
C GLU A 10 -22.63 -6.66 -7.90
N ALA A 11 -22.19 -5.80 -8.82
CA ALA A 11 -22.23 -4.35 -8.64
C ALA A 11 -23.68 -3.82 -8.48
N ALA A 12 -24.64 -4.39 -9.21
CA ALA A 12 -26.05 -4.01 -9.11
C ALA A 12 -26.68 -4.43 -7.78
N ALA A 13 -26.34 -5.61 -7.27
CA ALA A 13 -26.82 -6.11 -5.99
C ALA A 13 -26.22 -5.35 -4.79
N VAL A 14 -24.94 -4.95 -4.86
CA VAL A 14 -24.32 -4.05 -3.87
C VAL A 14 -25.05 -2.69 -3.84
N SER A 15 -25.46 -2.16 -5.01
CA SER A 15 -26.27 -0.94 -5.10
C SER A 15 -27.71 -1.13 -4.58
N LEU A 16 -28.27 -2.34 -4.66
CA LEU A 16 -29.60 -2.69 -4.13
C LEU A 16 -29.61 -2.73 -2.59
N CYS A 17 -28.59 -3.32 -1.96
CA CYS A 17 -28.43 -3.26 -0.49
C CYS A 17 -28.26 -1.82 0.01
N ALA A 18 -27.56 -0.96 -0.75
CA ALA A 18 -27.39 0.45 -0.41
C ALA A 18 -28.66 1.31 -0.61
N SER A 19 -29.63 0.83 -1.41
CA SER A 19 -30.89 1.54 -1.71
C SER A 19 -32.10 1.05 -0.91
N TRP A 20 -31.98 -0.05 -0.16
CA TRP A 20 -33.00 -0.48 0.79
C TRP A 20 -33.21 0.54 1.91
N PRO A 21 -34.46 0.73 2.40
CA PRO A 21 -34.84 1.80 3.33
C PRO A 21 -34.27 1.65 4.76
N CYS A 22 -33.25 0.82 4.97
CA CYS A 22 -32.50 0.70 6.22
C CYS A 22 -31.56 1.89 6.50
N LYS A 23 -31.61 3.01 5.76
CA LYS A 23 -30.79 4.21 6.02
C LYS A 23 -30.95 4.82 7.42
N ARG A 24 -31.99 4.45 8.19
CA ARG A 24 -32.21 4.95 9.56
C ARG A 24 -31.64 4.04 10.67
N HIS A 25 -31.23 2.81 10.35
CA HIS A 25 -30.64 1.88 11.32
C HIS A 25 -29.28 1.43 10.80
N ALA A 26 -28.33 1.11 11.69
CA ALA A 26 -27.03 0.61 11.24
C ALA A 26 -27.24 -0.64 10.35
N PRO A 27 -26.57 -0.77 9.18
CA PRO A 27 -26.73 -1.89 8.25
C PRO A 27 -26.69 -3.27 8.89
N SER A 28 -25.99 -3.39 10.01
CA SER A 28 -25.97 -4.58 10.86
C SER A 28 -27.34 -5.03 11.34
N GLN A 29 -28.22 -4.13 11.80
CA GLN A 29 -29.50 -4.51 12.43
C GLN A 29 -30.48 -5.20 11.47
N CYS A 30 -30.53 -4.77 10.21
CA CYS A 30 -31.39 -5.42 9.21
C CYS A 30 -30.87 -6.82 8.85
N CYS A 31 -29.55 -7.01 8.82
CA CYS A 31 -28.95 -8.32 8.58
C CYS A 31 -29.20 -9.30 9.75
N TRP A 32 -29.13 -8.83 11.00
CA TRP A 32 -29.47 -9.65 12.17
C TRP A 32 -30.91 -10.15 12.15
N GLY A 33 -31.88 -9.31 11.76
CA GLY A 33 -33.28 -9.73 11.64
C GLY A 33 -33.49 -10.84 10.61
N MET A 34 -32.81 -10.76 9.46
CA MET A 34 -32.89 -11.78 8.43
C MET A 34 -32.22 -13.10 8.85
N LEU A 35 -31.08 -13.03 9.53
CA LEU A 35 -30.41 -14.22 10.06
C LEU A 35 -31.23 -14.89 11.17
N ALA A 36 -31.84 -14.11 12.06
CA ALA A 36 -32.76 -14.65 13.07
C ALA A 36 -33.98 -15.33 12.43
N ALA A 37 -34.55 -14.74 11.37
CA ALA A 37 -35.63 -15.36 10.61
C ALA A 37 -35.18 -16.66 9.92
N ALA A 38 -33.97 -16.68 9.36
CA ALA A 38 -33.37 -17.88 8.78
C ALA A 38 -33.17 -18.99 9.82
N GLU A 39 -32.71 -18.65 11.03
CA GLU A 39 -32.58 -19.63 12.13
C GLU A 39 -33.93 -20.20 12.56
N VAL A 40 -35.00 -19.41 12.56
CA VAL A 40 -36.36 -19.89 12.82
C VAL A 40 -36.85 -20.82 11.71
N HIS A 41 -36.55 -20.51 10.46
CA HIS A 41 -37.07 -21.25 9.31
C HIS A 41 -36.29 -22.53 8.98
N TRP A 42 -34.96 -22.47 9.00
CA TRP A 42 -34.06 -23.58 8.65
C TRP A 42 -33.46 -24.28 9.88
N GLY A 43 -33.71 -23.76 11.07
CA GLY A 43 -33.12 -24.25 12.31
C GLY A 43 -31.74 -23.62 12.58
N PRO A 44 -31.04 -24.10 13.63
CA PRO A 44 -29.79 -23.51 14.06
C PRO A 44 -28.71 -23.63 12.98
N VAL A 45 -27.79 -22.66 12.96
CA VAL A 45 -26.68 -22.51 12.01
C VAL A 45 -25.97 -23.80 11.58
N PRO A 46 -25.64 -24.76 12.48
CA PRO A 46 -25.00 -26.01 12.06
C PRO A 46 -25.80 -26.85 11.06
N ARG A 47 -27.10 -26.61 10.93
CA ARG A 47 -27.99 -27.32 10.00
C ARG A 47 -28.12 -26.65 8.65
N TRP A 48 -27.55 -25.46 8.46
CA TRP A 48 -27.64 -24.75 7.19
C TRP A 48 -26.83 -25.49 6.12
N THR A 49 -27.40 -25.57 4.92
CA THR A 49 -26.81 -26.18 3.72
C THR A 49 -26.22 -25.10 2.80
N ALA A 50 -25.52 -25.49 1.73
CA ALA A 50 -25.05 -24.55 0.72
C ALA A 50 -26.21 -23.74 0.11
N GLU A 51 -27.35 -24.37 -0.17
CA GLU A 51 -28.55 -23.72 -0.71
C GLU A 51 -29.10 -22.65 0.24
N ASN A 52 -29.08 -22.90 1.55
CA ASN A 52 -29.48 -21.90 2.54
C ASN A 52 -28.55 -20.68 2.51
N ILE A 53 -27.24 -20.91 2.38
CA ILE A 53 -26.25 -19.83 2.31
C ILE A 53 -26.41 -18.99 1.04
N ASP A 54 -26.64 -19.62 -0.11
CA ASP A 54 -26.87 -18.91 -1.37
C ASP A 54 -28.13 -18.05 -1.33
N GLN A 55 -29.18 -18.47 -0.62
CA GLN A 55 -30.36 -17.64 -0.40
C GLN A 55 -30.10 -16.45 0.53
N LEU A 56 -29.07 -16.52 1.37
CA LEU A 56 -28.66 -15.46 2.30
C LEU A 56 -27.51 -14.60 1.82
N TRP A 57 -27.05 -14.75 0.57
CA TRP A 57 -25.80 -14.13 0.13
C TRP A 57 -25.75 -12.60 0.36
N LEU A 58 -26.89 -11.89 0.22
CA LEU A 58 -27.00 -10.44 0.51
C LEU A 58 -26.86 -10.08 1.99
N PHE A 59 -27.07 -11.05 2.88
CA PHE A 59 -27.09 -10.90 4.33
C PHE A 59 -25.88 -11.55 5.01
N VAL A 60 -24.93 -12.10 4.25
CA VAL A 60 -23.71 -12.74 4.80
C VAL A 60 -22.86 -11.78 5.62
N ILE A 61 -22.99 -10.46 5.41
CA ILE A 61 -22.36 -9.44 6.24
C ILE A 61 -22.84 -9.46 7.70
N GLY A 62 -24.03 -10.00 7.97
CA GLY A 62 -24.55 -10.19 9.32
C GLY A 62 -24.01 -11.45 10.01
N ILE A 63 -23.36 -12.37 9.28
CA ILE A 63 -22.85 -13.62 9.84
C ILE A 63 -21.74 -13.25 10.84
N GLY A 64 -22.06 -13.39 12.13
CA GLY A 64 -21.07 -13.20 13.19
C GLY A 64 -20.07 -14.35 13.27
N LYS A 65 -18.95 -14.12 13.98
CA LYS A 65 -17.91 -15.12 14.28
C LYS A 65 -18.47 -16.45 14.77
N GLU A 66 -19.45 -16.41 15.68
CA GLU A 66 -20.05 -17.62 16.24
C GLU A 66 -20.73 -18.48 15.17
N HIS A 67 -21.42 -17.88 14.20
CA HIS A 67 -22.08 -18.63 13.14
C HIS A 67 -21.05 -19.36 12.25
N LEU A 68 -19.97 -18.67 11.84
CA LEU A 68 -18.89 -19.28 11.05
C LEU A 68 -18.26 -20.48 11.73
N LEU A 69 -18.01 -20.36 13.04
CA LEU A 69 -17.44 -21.46 13.81
C LEU A 69 -18.38 -22.66 13.86
N HIS A 70 -19.68 -22.46 13.74
CA HIS A 70 -20.70 -23.50 13.84
C HIS A 70 -21.17 -24.06 12.49
N PHE A 71 -20.73 -23.50 11.36
CA PHE A 71 -21.09 -24.02 10.05
C PHE A 71 -20.65 -25.47 9.84
N SER A 72 -21.42 -26.19 9.03
CA SER A 72 -20.96 -27.42 8.41
C SER A 72 -19.85 -27.10 7.40
N MET A 73 -19.02 -28.08 7.03
CA MET A 73 -17.98 -27.87 6.01
C MET A 73 -18.58 -27.38 4.68
N GLU A 74 -19.73 -27.93 4.30
CA GLU A 74 -20.46 -27.55 3.09
C GLU A 74 -20.95 -26.09 3.14
N ALA A 75 -21.58 -25.67 4.24
CA ALA A 75 -22.02 -24.29 4.42
C ALA A 75 -20.83 -23.32 4.49
N PHE A 76 -19.74 -23.71 5.15
CA PHE A 76 -18.51 -22.92 5.20
C PHE A 76 -17.91 -22.72 3.80
N GLN A 77 -17.88 -23.76 2.97
CA GLN A 77 -17.41 -23.63 1.58
C GLN A 77 -18.35 -22.75 0.75
N ALA A 78 -19.66 -22.88 0.92
CA ALA A 78 -20.63 -22.07 0.20
C ALA A 78 -20.56 -20.58 0.56
N VAL A 79 -20.26 -20.25 1.82
CA VAL A 79 -20.21 -18.84 2.27
C VAL A 79 -18.91 -18.14 1.89
N LEU A 80 -17.83 -18.89 1.67
CA LEU A 80 -16.49 -18.34 1.52
C LEU A 80 -16.33 -17.40 0.31
N PRO A 81 -16.85 -17.70 -0.90
CA PRO A 81 -16.80 -16.78 -2.04
C PRO A 81 -17.53 -15.46 -1.76
N HIS A 82 -18.67 -15.52 -1.09
CA HIS A 82 -19.46 -14.32 -0.74
C HIS A 82 -18.71 -13.43 0.26
N LEU A 83 -18.05 -14.02 1.26
CA LEU A 83 -17.22 -13.27 2.22
C LEU A 83 -15.95 -12.70 1.56
N ALA A 84 -15.36 -13.43 0.61
CA ALA A 84 -14.20 -12.96 -0.14
C ALA A 84 -14.55 -11.72 -0.99
N ALA A 85 -15.72 -11.70 -1.62
CA ALA A 85 -16.23 -10.54 -2.34
C ALA A 85 -16.38 -9.31 -1.42
N LEU A 86 -16.93 -9.49 -0.21
CA LEU A 86 -17.04 -8.42 0.78
C LEU A 86 -15.69 -7.94 1.31
N HIS A 87 -14.72 -8.86 1.50
CA HIS A 87 -13.38 -8.52 1.96
C HIS A 87 -12.64 -7.66 0.94
N ASN A 88 -12.69 -8.03 -0.34
CA ASN A 88 -12.11 -7.25 -1.43
C ASN A 88 -12.78 -5.87 -1.60
N GLY A 89 -14.08 -5.76 -1.29
CA GLY A 89 -14.80 -4.49 -1.23
C GLY A 89 -14.52 -3.63 0.01
N HIS A 90 -13.64 -4.07 0.92
CA HIS A 90 -13.36 -3.44 2.21
C HIS A 90 -14.59 -3.28 3.12
N GLN A 91 -15.58 -4.15 2.98
CA GLN A 91 -16.83 -4.12 3.76
C GLN A 91 -16.84 -5.13 4.91
N LEU A 92 -15.90 -6.07 4.91
CA LEU A 92 -15.83 -7.12 5.92
C LEU A 92 -15.07 -6.65 7.17
N ASP A 93 -15.68 -6.87 8.33
CA ASP A 93 -15.06 -6.62 9.63
C ASP A 93 -13.78 -7.48 9.83
N PRO A 94 -12.66 -6.90 10.35
CA PRO A 94 -11.42 -7.65 10.55
C PRO A 94 -11.52 -8.84 11.50
N PHE A 95 -12.40 -8.78 12.52
CA PHE A 95 -12.61 -9.92 13.44
C PHE A 95 -13.34 -11.06 12.72
N LEU A 96 -14.28 -10.72 11.84
CA LEU A 96 -14.96 -11.72 11.02
C LEU A 96 -13.99 -12.40 10.04
N ALA A 97 -13.07 -11.64 9.43
CA ALA A 97 -12.05 -12.19 8.56
C ALA A 97 -11.09 -13.15 9.31
N THR A 98 -10.76 -12.85 10.56
CA THR A 98 -9.99 -13.77 11.43
C THR A 98 -10.82 -15.03 11.74
N ALA A 99 -12.12 -14.89 11.98
CA ALA A 99 -13.01 -16.02 12.23
C ALA A 99 -13.14 -16.97 11.03
N VAL A 100 -13.01 -16.47 9.80
CA VAL A 100 -12.92 -17.31 8.59
C VAL A 100 -11.71 -18.24 8.65
N VAL A 101 -10.54 -17.71 9.05
CA VAL A 101 -9.32 -18.52 9.23
C VAL A 101 -9.47 -19.53 10.35
N ASP A 102 -10.09 -19.14 11.48
CA ASP A 102 -10.37 -20.04 12.60
C ASP A 102 -11.30 -21.20 12.17
N ALA A 103 -12.36 -20.90 11.41
CA ALA A 103 -13.28 -21.88 10.86
C ALA A 103 -12.57 -22.81 9.85
N ALA A 104 -11.72 -22.26 8.97
CA ALA A 104 -10.89 -23.05 8.06
C ALA A 104 -9.98 -24.03 8.83
N LYS A 105 -9.31 -23.58 9.92
CA LYS A 105 -8.50 -24.44 10.80
C LYS A 105 -9.33 -25.52 11.49
N ARG A 106 -10.57 -25.23 11.88
CA ARG A 106 -11.49 -26.24 12.43
C ARG A 106 -11.82 -27.32 11.40
N HIS A 107 -12.13 -26.95 10.16
CA HIS A 107 -12.59 -27.89 9.14
C HIS A 107 -11.46 -28.63 8.42
N TRP A 108 -10.34 -27.95 8.16
CA TRP A 108 -9.23 -28.49 7.36
C TRP A 108 -8.09 -29.03 8.22
N GLY A 109 -8.16 -28.82 9.54
CA GLY A 109 -7.15 -29.18 10.53
C GLY A 109 -6.27 -28.00 10.92
N ALA A 110 -5.89 -27.93 12.20
CA ALA A 110 -5.14 -26.80 12.75
C ALA A 110 -3.72 -26.63 12.18
N LYS A 111 -3.13 -27.68 11.61
CA LYS A 111 -1.78 -27.65 11.02
C LYS A 111 -1.86 -27.27 9.54
N ILE A 112 -1.49 -26.02 9.23
CA ILE A 112 -1.50 -25.47 7.86
C ILE A 112 -0.58 -26.24 6.91
N SER A 113 0.52 -26.80 7.41
CA SER A 113 1.45 -27.64 6.62
C SER A 113 0.82 -28.94 6.08
N ARG A 114 -0.44 -29.24 6.41
CA ARG A 114 -1.22 -30.38 5.90
C ARG A 114 -2.35 -29.95 4.97
N TRP A 115 -2.48 -28.65 4.72
CA TRP A 115 -3.46 -28.13 3.79
C TRP A 115 -2.95 -28.37 2.37
N THR A 116 -3.87 -28.67 1.46
CA THR A 116 -3.54 -28.78 0.04
C THR A 116 -3.52 -27.40 -0.58
N ILE A 117 -2.84 -27.25 -1.72
CA ILE A 117 -2.89 -26.04 -2.54
C ILE A 117 -4.33 -25.56 -2.79
N ALA A 118 -5.25 -26.48 -3.09
CA ALA A 118 -6.65 -26.14 -3.30
C ALA A 118 -7.28 -25.46 -2.07
N LYS A 119 -7.01 -25.94 -0.85
CA LYS A 119 -7.54 -25.31 0.38
C LYS A 119 -7.01 -23.89 0.57
N LEU A 120 -5.73 -23.67 0.26
CA LEU A 120 -5.12 -22.33 0.34
C LEU A 120 -5.69 -21.39 -0.73
N GLN A 121 -5.91 -21.88 -1.96
CA GLN A 121 -6.59 -21.11 -3.01
C GLN A 121 -8.03 -20.77 -2.63
N TRP A 122 -8.76 -21.70 -2.03
CA TRP A 122 -10.11 -21.47 -1.51
C TRP A 122 -10.13 -20.40 -0.41
N LEU A 123 -9.10 -20.33 0.45
CA LEU A 123 -8.98 -19.27 1.44
C LEU A 123 -8.83 -17.87 0.79
N GLY A 124 -8.19 -17.80 -0.38
CA GLY A 124 -8.14 -16.60 -1.21
C GLY A 124 -7.61 -15.38 -0.44
N PRO A 125 -8.36 -14.25 -0.40
CA PRO A 125 -7.90 -13.02 0.23
C PRO A 125 -7.76 -13.14 1.76
N PHE A 126 -8.39 -14.13 2.39
CA PHE A 126 -8.25 -14.38 3.83
C PHE A 126 -6.86 -14.89 4.23
N THR A 127 -6.02 -15.24 3.25
CA THR A 127 -4.61 -15.60 3.46
C THR A 127 -3.85 -14.50 4.22
N VAL A 128 -4.23 -13.22 4.10
CA VAL A 128 -3.61 -12.11 4.86
C VAL A 128 -3.88 -12.17 6.36
N HIS A 129 -4.80 -13.02 6.82
CA HIS A 129 -5.12 -13.21 8.25
C HIS A 129 -4.43 -14.45 8.84
N LEU A 130 -3.67 -15.20 8.04
CA LEU A 130 -2.79 -16.26 8.56
C LEU A 130 -1.68 -15.66 9.40
N SER A 131 -1.33 -16.31 10.52
CA SER A 131 -0.19 -15.85 11.33
C SER A 131 1.13 -16.05 10.58
N VAL A 132 2.19 -15.39 11.05
CA VAL A 132 3.56 -15.62 10.54
C VAL A 132 3.94 -17.10 10.62
N GLN A 133 3.58 -17.79 11.71
CA GLN A 133 3.85 -19.21 11.88
C GLN A 133 3.07 -20.07 10.88
N ASP A 134 1.82 -19.71 10.60
CA ASP A 134 1.00 -20.40 9.60
C ASP A 134 1.60 -20.27 8.20
N LEU A 135 1.98 -19.05 7.79
CA LEU A 135 2.57 -18.75 6.49
C LEU A 135 3.93 -19.46 6.30
N SER A 136 4.77 -19.46 7.33
CA SER A 136 6.05 -20.20 7.33
C SER A 136 5.88 -21.72 7.35
N ALA A 137 4.68 -22.23 7.65
CA ALA A 137 4.40 -23.66 7.64
C ALA A 137 3.80 -24.15 6.31
N VAL A 138 3.48 -23.24 5.37
CA VAL A 138 3.07 -23.61 4.02
C VAL A 138 4.28 -24.15 3.27
N ASP A 139 4.09 -25.23 2.51
CA ASP A 139 5.15 -25.78 1.67
C ASP A 139 5.61 -24.74 0.63
N THR A 140 6.91 -24.69 0.37
CA THR A 140 7.48 -23.69 -0.53
C THR A 140 6.98 -23.85 -1.97
N ASP A 141 6.75 -25.08 -2.44
CA ASP A 141 6.24 -25.34 -3.79
C ASP A 141 4.78 -24.89 -3.90
N ASP A 142 3.98 -25.13 -2.84
CA ASP A 142 2.62 -24.62 -2.76
C ASP A 142 2.59 -23.08 -2.75
N LEU A 143 3.52 -22.42 -2.05
CA LEU A 143 3.63 -20.95 -2.08
C LEU A 143 3.97 -20.42 -3.48
N LEU A 144 4.82 -21.12 -4.25
CA LEU A 144 5.12 -20.75 -5.63
C LEU A 144 3.87 -20.83 -6.52
N VAL A 145 3.04 -21.85 -6.33
CA VAL A 145 1.76 -21.99 -7.07
C VAL A 145 0.75 -20.92 -6.64
N LEU A 146 0.72 -20.52 -5.37
CA LEU A 146 -0.17 -19.46 -4.85
C LEU A 146 0.25 -18.06 -5.23
N LEU A 147 1.50 -17.86 -5.65
CA LEU A 147 2.09 -16.54 -5.83
C LEU A 147 1.23 -15.59 -6.71
N PRO A 148 0.65 -16.03 -7.85
CA PRO A 148 -0.25 -15.18 -8.63
C PRO A 148 -1.45 -14.65 -7.84
N ASP A 149 -2.02 -15.48 -6.95
CA ASP A 149 -3.21 -15.16 -6.15
C ASP A 149 -2.88 -14.23 -4.98
N ILE A 150 -1.69 -14.38 -4.38
CA ILE A 150 -1.31 -13.64 -3.17
C ILE A 150 -0.45 -12.40 -3.44
N SER A 151 0.18 -12.29 -4.61
CA SER A 151 1.11 -11.20 -4.97
C SER A 151 0.50 -9.80 -4.87
N ASN A 152 -0.82 -9.67 -5.00
CA ASN A 152 -1.54 -8.39 -4.95
C ASN A 152 -2.20 -8.09 -3.60
N LEU A 153 -2.13 -9.04 -2.65
CA LEU A 153 -2.67 -8.90 -1.31
C LEU A 153 -1.77 -8.02 -0.44
N HIS A 154 -2.35 -7.40 0.60
CA HIS A 154 -1.62 -6.55 1.53
C HIS A 154 -1.33 -7.31 2.82
N PHE A 155 -0.10 -7.77 2.96
CA PHE A 155 0.38 -8.42 4.17
C PHE A 155 0.96 -7.38 5.14
N ASP A 156 1.02 -7.72 6.43
CA ASP A 156 1.90 -6.98 7.33
C ASP A 156 3.37 -7.27 7.01
N LYS A 157 4.28 -6.44 7.54
CA LYS A 157 5.72 -6.57 7.25
C LYS A 157 6.30 -7.94 7.64
N ARG A 158 5.83 -8.53 8.75
CA ARG A 158 6.33 -9.82 9.25
C ARG A 158 5.81 -10.97 8.38
N GLN A 159 4.54 -10.93 8.00
CA GLN A 159 3.93 -11.90 7.09
C GLN A 159 4.60 -11.87 5.71
N GLY A 160 4.77 -10.67 5.13
CA GLY A 160 5.45 -10.51 3.85
C GLY A 160 6.89 -11.05 3.87
N HIS A 161 7.65 -10.76 4.94
CA HIS A 161 8.99 -11.35 5.13
C HIS A 161 8.96 -12.88 5.21
N ALA A 162 7.98 -13.45 5.92
CA ALA A 162 7.87 -14.90 6.06
C ALA A 162 7.60 -15.60 4.72
N ILE A 163 6.72 -15.03 3.90
CA ILE A 163 6.43 -15.51 2.55
C ILE A 163 7.69 -15.42 1.69
N ILE A 164 8.31 -14.24 1.61
CA ILE A 164 9.53 -14.02 0.82
C ILE A 164 10.63 -14.99 1.24
N ASN A 165 10.91 -15.14 2.54
CA ASN A 165 11.96 -16.02 3.04
C ASN A 165 11.68 -17.49 2.70
N SER A 166 10.42 -17.91 2.70
CA SER A 166 10.03 -19.27 2.32
C SER A 166 10.24 -19.50 0.82
N LEU A 167 9.85 -18.53 -0.03
CA LEU A 167 10.05 -18.57 -1.49
C LEU A 167 11.53 -18.61 -1.86
N ILE A 168 12.35 -17.72 -1.31
CA ILE A 168 13.79 -17.63 -1.64
C ILE A 168 14.61 -18.81 -1.10
N SER A 169 14.04 -19.59 -0.18
CA SER A 169 14.66 -20.83 0.31
C SER A 169 14.38 -22.01 -0.63
N SER A 170 13.52 -21.86 -1.64
CA SER A 170 13.33 -22.85 -2.69
C SER A 170 14.62 -23.05 -3.48
N GLN A 171 14.91 -24.30 -3.86
CA GLN A 171 16.02 -24.60 -4.77
C GLN A 171 15.76 -24.03 -6.18
N ASP A 172 14.50 -23.81 -6.54
CA ASP A 172 14.09 -23.30 -7.85
C ASP A 172 14.06 -21.77 -7.90
N TRP A 173 14.29 -21.08 -6.78
CA TRP A 173 14.31 -19.62 -6.74
C TRP A 173 15.66 -19.08 -7.21
N THR A 174 15.68 -18.45 -8.39
CA THR A 174 16.92 -17.96 -9.02
C THR A 174 16.94 -16.44 -9.17
N TRP A 175 15.98 -15.72 -8.59
CA TRP A 175 15.78 -14.29 -8.85
C TRP A 175 15.67 -13.98 -10.34
N SER A 176 15.03 -14.83 -11.14
CA SER A 176 14.79 -14.47 -12.55
C SER A 176 13.85 -13.25 -12.64
N LEU A 177 13.88 -12.54 -13.77
CA LEU A 177 13.00 -11.38 -13.99
C LEU A 177 11.52 -11.75 -13.84
N GLU A 178 11.12 -12.92 -14.34
CA GLU A 178 9.76 -13.43 -14.22
C GLU A 178 9.38 -13.75 -12.77
N GLN A 179 10.28 -14.40 -12.02
CA GLN A 179 10.08 -14.66 -10.60
C GLN A 179 9.94 -13.36 -9.80
N PHE A 180 10.79 -12.36 -10.07
CA PHE A 180 10.66 -11.07 -9.41
C PHE A 180 9.34 -10.39 -9.75
N LYS A 181 8.95 -10.35 -11.03
CA LYS A 181 7.67 -9.76 -11.46
C LYS A 181 6.48 -10.46 -10.79
N SER A 182 6.55 -11.78 -10.62
CA SER A 182 5.50 -12.55 -9.95
C SER A 182 5.34 -12.21 -8.46
N LEU A 183 6.34 -11.61 -7.80
CA LEU A 183 6.19 -11.12 -6.42
C LEU A 183 5.13 -10.01 -6.30
N GLY A 184 4.88 -9.23 -7.35
CA GLY A 184 3.92 -8.12 -7.30
C GLY A 184 4.21 -7.14 -6.16
N LYS A 185 3.25 -6.97 -5.23
CA LYS A 185 3.39 -6.13 -4.03
C LYS A 185 4.28 -6.78 -2.96
N LEU A 186 4.51 -8.09 -3.00
CA LEU A 186 5.40 -8.74 -2.03
C LEU A 186 6.85 -8.25 -2.13
N ALA A 187 7.24 -7.68 -3.28
CA ALA A 187 8.54 -7.04 -3.44
C ALA A 187 8.79 -5.90 -2.42
N ALA A 188 7.73 -5.32 -1.84
CA ALA A 188 7.81 -4.32 -0.75
C ALA A 188 8.53 -4.85 0.50
N TYR A 189 8.49 -6.17 0.70
CA TYR A 189 8.97 -6.85 1.90
C TYR A 189 10.36 -7.46 1.70
N LEU A 190 11.08 -7.10 0.65
CA LEU A 190 12.47 -7.49 0.50
C LEU A 190 13.33 -6.83 1.58
N THR A 191 14.15 -7.64 2.25
CA THR A 191 15.14 -7.15 3.20
C THR A 191 16.29 -6.45 2.47
N VAL A 192 17.05 -5.64 3.20
CA VAL A 192 18.26 -4.96 2.67
C VAL A 192 19.25 -5.96 2.06
N GLU A 193 19.41 -7.13 2.65
CA GLU A 193 20.32 -8.15 2.14
C GLU A 193 19.82 -8.77 0.83
N GLN A 194 18.53 -9.08 0.75
CA GLN A 194 17.92 -9.55 -0.50
C GLN A 194 18.01 -8.50 -1.61
N LEU A 195 17.75 -7.22 -1.29
CA LEU A 195 17.88 -6.10 -2.22
C LEU A 195 19.31 -5.94 -2.76
N LYS A 196 20.33 -6.11 -1.91
CA LYS A 196 21.75 -6.08 -2.30
C LYS A 196 22.12 -7.21 -3.24
N ASN A 197 21.54 -8.38 -3.03
CA ASN A 197 21.83 -9.59 -3.76
C ASN A 197 20.95 -9.77 -5.02
N LEU A 198 20.07 -8.80 -5.34
CA LEU A 198 19.30 -8.83 -6.57
C LEU A 198 20.23 -8.75 -7.79
N PRO A 199 20.09 -9.65 -8.79
CA PRO A 199 20.86 -9.57 -10.02
C PRO A 199 20.70 -8.18 -10.68
N PRO A 200 21.80 -7.57 -11.19
CA PRO A 200 21.74 -6.28 -11.88
C PRO A 200 20.70 -6.26 -13.00
N GLU A 201 20.61 -7.34 -13.78
CA GLU A 201 19.70 -7.46 -14.93
C GLU A 201 18.22 -7.35 -14.53
N VAL A 202 17.88 -7.85 -13.34
CA VAL A 202 16.52 -7.78 -12.80
C VAL A 202 16.23 -6.37 -12.31
N PHE A 203 17.19 -5.76 -11.63
CA PHE A 203 17.03 -4.41 -11.08
C PHE A 203 16.98 -3.34 -12.19
N SER A 204 17.69 -3.54 -13.30
CA SER A 204 17.65 -2.63 -14.46
C SER A 204 16.32 -2.65 -15.21
N ASP A 205 15.44 -3.64 -14.98
CA ASP A 205 14.11 -3.65 -15.59
C ASP A 205 13.26 -2.49 -15.05
N ARG A 206 12.70 -1.71 -15.98
CA ARG A 206 11.97 -0.49 -15.66
C ARG A 206 10.69 -0.74 -14.85
N GLU A 207 9.98 -1.83 -15.12
CA GLU A 207 8.76 -2.16 -14.38
C GLU A 207 9.10 -2.71 -12.99
N VAL A 208 10.22 -3.41 -12.84
CA VAL A 208 10.77 -3.80 -11.54
C VAL A 208 11.10 -2.57 -10.70
N GLN A 209 11.88 -1.62 -11.22
CA GLN A 209 12.20 -0.39 -10.47
C GLN A 209 10.93 0.38 -10.08
N LYS A 210 9.99 0.52 -11.00
CA LYS A 210 8.71 1.18 -10.75
C LYS A 210 7.91 0.48 -9.65
N SER A 211 7.84 -0.85 -9.67
CA SER A 211 7.20 -1.63 -8.61
C SER A 211 7.90 -1.40 -7.26
N MET A 212 9.23 -1.47 -7.22
CA MET A 212 10.00 -1.25 -6.00
C MET A 212 9.79 0.16 -5.45
N VAL A 213 9.81 1.19 -6.30
CA VAL A 213 9.55 2.58 -5.89
C VAL A 213 8.12 2.77 -5.38
N ALA A 214 7.14 2.16 -6.03
CA ALA A 214 5.74 2.26 -5.60
C ALA A 214 5.49 1.61 -4.24
N ASN A 215 6.19 0.50 -3.98
CA ASN A 215 6.01 -0.35 -2.82
C ASN A 215 6.94 -0.01 -1.65
N THR A 216 8.02 0.73 -1.89
CA THR A 216 9.00 1.14 -0.86
C THR A 216 8.69 2.55 -0.36
N ALA A 217 8.37 2.69 0.92
CA ALA A 217 8.01 3.99 1.52
C ALA A 217 8.75 4.28 2.84
N GLY A 218 8.85 5.57 3.17
CA GLY A 218 9.46 6.07 4.42
C GLY A 218 10.96 6.32 4.34
N ARG A 219 11.64 6.38 5.50
CA ARG A 219 13.10 6.61 5.64
C ARG A 219 13.90 5.35 6.04
N GLY A 220 13.35 4.18 5.75
CA GLY A 220 13.93 2.89 6.16
C GLY A 220 15.28 2.58 5.50
N ARG A 221 15.95 1.53 5.99
CA ARG A 221 17.20 1.04 5.38
C ARG A 221 16.94 0.47 3.98
N GLU A 222 15.76 -0.10 3.78
CA GLU A 222 15.26 -0.63 2.51
C GLU A 222 15.18 0.47 1.46
N VAL A 223 14.59 1.63 1.79
CA VAL A 223 14.49 2.80 0.90
C VAL A 223 15.88 3.29 0.46
N LYS A 224 16.83 3.33 1.40
CA LYS A 224 18.23 3.70 1.11
C LYS A 224 18.91 2.70 0.18
N GLU A 225 18.67 1.41 0.38
CA GLU A 225 19.25 0.39 -0.49
C GLU A 225 18.67 0.47 -1.90
N VAL A 226 17.35 0.65 -2.05
CA VAL A 226 16.74 0.88 -3.37
C VAL A 226 17.32 2.13 -4.02
N ALA A 227 17.42 3.25 -3.29
CA ALA A 227 18.01 4.48 -3.81
C ALA A 227 19.48 4.28 -4.26
N LYS A 228 20.26 3.52 -3.48
CA LYS A 228 21.64 3.19 -3.82
C LYS A 228 21.73 2.36 -5.10
N ARG A 229 20.88 1.33 -5.24
CA ARG A 229 20.82 0.49 -6.44
C ARG A 229 20.39 1.31 -7.68
N ILE A 230 19.48 2.26 -7.52
CA ILE A 230 19.12 3.21 -8.59
C ILE A 230 20.33 4.05 -9.03
N VAL A 231 21.13 4.54 -8.09
CA VAL A 231 22.36 5.29 -8.42
C VAL A 231 23.39 4.40 -9.13
N GLU A 232 23.55 3.15 -8.69
CA GLU A 232 24.43 2.18 -9.35
C GLU A 232 23.99 1.87 -10.79
N ASP A 233 22.68 1.75 -11.02
CA ASP A 233 22.09 1.44 -12.33
C ASP A 233 22.08 2.64 -13.29
N MET A 234 21.62 3.81 -12.81
CA MET A 234 21.46 5.01 -13.63
C MET A 234 22.76 5.83 -13.79
N GLY A 235 23.78 5.54 -12.98
CA GLY A 235 25.05 6.27 -12.98
C GLY A 235 25.02 7.60 -12.22
N ASP A 236 25.89 8.53 -12.63
CA ASP A 236 26.13 9.78 -11.88
C ASP A 236 24.86 10.67 -11.81
N PRO A 237 24.39 11.04 -10.61
CA PRO A 237 23.19 11.88 -10.45
C PRO A 237 23.27 13.25 -11.15
N SER A 238 24.47 13.69 -11.56
CA SER A 238 24.65 14.92 -12.33
C SER A 238 24.02 14.88 -13.73
N THR A 239 23.71 13.69 -14.26
CA THR A 239 23.09 13.50 -15.58
C THR A 239 21.58 13.27 -15.53
N TRP A 240 20.98 13.18 -14.34
CA TRP A 240 19.57 12.82 -14.18
C TRP A 240 18.63 13.94 -14.65
N SER A 241 17.59 13.57 -15.40
CA SER A 241 16.54 14.48 -15.85
C SER A 241 15.43 14.70 -14.79
N GLY A 242 14.45 15.55 -15.10
CA GLY A 242 13.26 15.69 -14.25
C GLY A 242 12.42 14.42 -14.24
N GLU A 243 12.29 13.76 -15.40
CA GLU A 243 11.56 12.50 -15.57
C GLU A 243 12.20 11.36 -14.77
N ASP A 244 13.54 11.32 -14.72
CA ASP A 244 14.29 10.41 -13.87
C ASP A 244 13.94 10.57 -12.39
N LEU A 245 13.91 11.81 -11.89
CA LEU A 245 13.55 12.10 -10.50
C LEU A 245 12.07 11.79 -10.20
N THR A 246 11.17 12.09 -11.14
CA THR A 246 9.76 11.69 -11.02
C THR A 246 9.62 10.17 -10.96
N ARG A 247 10.43 9.41 -11.72
CA ARG A 247 10.47 7.94 -11.65
C ARG A 247 10.94 7.44 -10.29
N ILE A 248 11.95 8.07 -9.69
CA ILE A 248 12.47 7.71 -8.35
C ILE A 248 11.47 8.06 -7.25
N GLY A 249 10.72 9.16 -7.42
CA GLY A 249 9.60 9.53 -6.57
C GLY A 249 9.91 9.51 -5.07
N LYS A 250 9.17 8.70 -4.30
CA LYS A 250 9.29 8.62 -2.83
C LYS A 250 10.63 8.06 -2.36
N VAL A 251 11.31 7.26 -3.20
CA VAL A 251 12.62 6.67 -2.90
C VAL A 251 13.73 7.72 -2.90
N ALA A 252 13.47 8.94 -3.39
CA ALA A 252 14.43 10.05 -3.31
C ALA A 252 14.84 10.36 -1.86
N SER A 253 14.01 10.02 -0.87
CA SER A 253 14.35 10.09 0.56
C SER A 253 15.51 9.17 0.98
N GLY A 254 15.79 8.12 0.21
CA GLY A 254 16.92 7.22 0.41
C GLY A 254 18.25 7.73 -0.16
N LEU A 255 18.23 8.74 -1.04
CA LEU A 255 19.44 9.31 -1.66
C LEU A 255 20.31 10.01 -0.62
N GLU A 256 21.63 9.90 -0.76
CA GLU A 256 22.51 10.69 0.08
C GLU A 256 22.44 12.17 -0.29
N VAL A 257 22.75 13.04 0.67
CA VAL A 257 22.74 14.49 0.43
C VAL A 257 23.72 14.87 -0.69
N LYS A 258 24.88 14.19 -0.79
CA LYS A 258 25.86 14.40 -1.85
C LYS A 258 25.32 14.06 -3.24
N ASP A 259 24.41 13.10 -3.34
CA ASP A 259 23.78 12.70 -4.61
C ASP A 259 22.75 13.75 -5.02
N LEU A 260 21.93 14.22 -4.07
CA LEU A 260 21.01 15.34 -4.27
C LEU A 260 21.74 16.63 -4.68
N GLU A 261 22.91 16.89 -4.11
CA GLU A 261 23.76 18.05 -4.43
C GLU A 261 24.28 18.02 -5.88
N LYS A 262 24.44 16.84 -6.49
CA LYS A 262 24.87 16.69 -7.88
C LYS A 262 23.75 16.88 -8.89
N ILE A 263 22.51 16.58 -8.52
CA ILE A 263 21.35 16.63 -9.44
C ILE A 263 21.19 18.04 -10.04
N PRO A 264 20.98 18.17 -11.37
CA PRO A 264 20.77 19.47 -12.01
C PRO A 264 19.59 20.23 -11.42
N LYS A 265 19.77 21.55 -11.27
CA LYS A 265 18.74 22.42 -10.66
C LYS A 265 17.45 22.44 -11.50
N SER A 266 17.58 22.39 -12.83
CA SER A 266 16.45 22.27 -13.76
C SER A 266 15.66 20.98 -13.54
N SER A 267 16.35 19.85 -13.32
CA SER A 267 15.72 18.57 -13.03
C SER A 267 14.92 18.62 -11.71
N ILE A 268 15.50 19.21 -10.65
CA ILE A 268 14.79 19.43 -9.37
C ILE A 268 13.52 20.26 -9.59
N ARG A 269 13.59 21.34 -10.39
CA ARG A 269 12.44 22.19 -10.68
C ARG A 269 11.32 21.41 -11.36
N THR A 270 11.64 20.60 -12.35
CA THR A 270 10.65 19.76 -13.06
C THR A 270 10.00 18.74 -12.12
N ALA A 271 10.77 18.13 -11.21
CA ALA A 271 10.31 17.02 -10.36
C ALA A 271 9.85 17.43 -8.95
N VAL A 272 9.81 18.74 -8.63
CA VAL A 272 9.59 19.22 -7.24
C VAL A 272 8.28 18.71 -6.65
N ALA A 273 7.23 18.58 -7.47
CA ALA A 273 5.93 18.13 -7.04
C ALA A 273 5.96 16.67 -6.54
N ASP A 274 6.78 15.82 -7.14
CA ASP A 274 6.96 14.43 -6.72
C ASP A 274 7.93 14.31 -5.55
N LEU A 275 9.02 15.07 -5.57
CA LEU A 275 9.98 15.13 -4.46
C LEU A 275 9.32 15.63 -3.16
N SER A 276 8.34 16.53 -3.25
CA SER A 276 7.58 17.01 -2.08
C SER A 276 6.75 15.93 -1.38
N LYS A 277 6.47 14.81 -2.06
CA LYS A 277 5.74 13.65 -1.51
C LYS A 277 6.69 12.66 -0.82
N ALA A 278 8.00 12.81 -0.98
CA ALA A 278 8.99 11.94 -0.38
C ALA A 278 9.24 12.33 1.09
N ASP A 279 9.46 11.34 1.94
CA ASP A 279 9.74 11.55 3.36
C ASP A 279 11.22 11.98 3.56
N LEU A 280 11.54 13.20 3.15
CA LEU A 280 12.92 13.72 3.10
C LEU A 280 13.39 14.26 4.45
N SER A 281 14.62 13.94 4.84
CA SER A 281 15.27 14.52 6.01
C SER A 281 15.43 16.05 5.91
N PRO A 282 15.55 16.77 7.04
CA PRO A 282 15.70 18.23 7.01
C PRO A 282 16.83 18.72 6.09
N ARG A 283 17.98 18.03 6.07
CA ARG A 283 19.12 18.38 5.22
C ARG A 283 18.83 18.15 3.73
N GLN A 284 18.16 17.05 3.38
CA GLN A 284 17.74 16.78 2.00
C GLN A 284 16.73 17.84 1.52
N ARG A 285 15.73 18.19 2.36
CA ARG A 285 14.76 19.25 2.04
C ARG A 285 15.44 20.59 1.80
N MET A 286 16.41 20.95 2.63
CA MET A 286 17.18 22.19 2.47
C MET A 286 17.93 22.22 1.12
N VAL A 287 18.62 21.14 0.75
CA VAL A 287 19.33 21.04 -0.54
C VAL A 287 18.36 21.14 -1.72
N ILE A 288 17.24 20.41 -1.67
CA ILE A 288 16.23 20.42 -2.75
C ILE A 288 15.57 21.80 -2.86
N ALA A 289 15.15 22.39 -1.74
CA ALA A 289 14.51 23.71 -1.72
C ALA A 289 15.46 24.81 -2.22
N GLN A 290 16.74 24.75 -1.84
CA GLN A 290 17.76 25.67 -2.34
C GLN A 290 17.99 25.53 -3.84
N LYS A 291 18.11 24.29 -4.35
CA LYS A 291 18.25 24.04 -5.79
C LYS A 291 17.04 24.50 -6.58
N TYR A 292 15.84 24.24 -6.07
CA TYR A 292 14.59 24.72 -6.65
C TYR A 292 14.60 26.25 -6.72
N ARG A 293 14.94 26.94 -5.62
CA ARG A 293 15.04 28.41 -5.58
C ARG A 293 16.01 28.93 -6.64
N GLU A 294 17.17 28.32 -6.78
CA GLU A 294 18.19 28.72 -7.76
C GLU A 294 17.73 28.47 -9.21
N ALA A 295 16.86 27.49 -9.45
CA ALA A 295 16.27 27.22 -10.78
C ALA A 295 15.05 28.09 -11.10
N SER A 296 14.29 28.52 -10.09
CA SER A 296 13.11 29.37 -10.24
C SER A 296 13.45 30.86 -10.24
N SER A 297 14.55 31.26 -9.62
CA SER A 297 15.01 32.66 -9.63
C SER A 297 15.34 33.07 -11.07
N ASN A 298 14.54 33.97 -11.64
CA ASN A 298 14.91 34.64 -12.88
C ASN A 298 16.14 35.55 -12.63
N ARG A 299 16.82 36.01 -13.69
CA ARG A 299 18.02 36.86 -13.56
C ARG A 299 17.74 38.21 -12.86
N THR A 300 16.49 38.62 -12.69
CA THR A 300 16.09 39.95 -12.22
C THR A 300 15.59 39.98 -10.76
N SER A 301 15.09 38.87 -10.20
CA SER A 301 14.68 38.77 -8.80
C SER A 301 14.94 37.36 -8.24
N LYS A 302 15.84 37.24 -7.27
CA LYS A 302 16.08 36.02 -6.47
C LYS A 302 14.94 35.67 -5.49
N ARG A 303 13.74 36.20 -5.75
CA ARG A 303 12.55 36.13 -4.88
C ARG A 303 11.66 35.01 -5.36
N LEU A 304 11.13 34.24 -4.41
CA LEU A 304 10.10 33.23 -4.67
C LEU A 304 8.72 33.90 -4.66
N SER A 305 7.86 33.48 -5.57
CA SER A 305 6.45 33.88 -5.63
C SER A 305 5.57 32.97 -4.77
N SER A 306 4.29 33.34 -4.58
CA SER A 306 3.31 32.46 -3.95
C SER A 306 3.13 31.12 -4.67
N ARG A 307 3.31 31.12 -6.00
CA ARG A 307 3.27 29.91 -6.83
C ARG A 307 4.42 28.98 -6.49
N ASP A 308 5.64 29.50 -6.33
CA ASP A 308 6.83 28.71 -6.00
C ASP A 308 6.67 28.01 -4.64
N ILE A 309 6.12 28.70 -3.62
CA ILE A 309 5.85 28.10 -2.32
C ILE A 309 4.80 26.98 -2.42
N ARG A 310 3.74 27.20 -3.21
CA ARG A 310 2.72 26.17 -3.47
C ARG A 310 3.27 24.95 -4.22
N GLU A 311 4.22 25.13 -5.12
CA GLU A 311 4.90 24.04 -5.81
C GLU A 311 5.85 23.26 -4.88
N LEU A 312 6.57 23.95 -3.99
CA LEU A 312 7.45 23.34 -2.99
C LEU A 312 6.69 22.53 -1.92
N LYS A 313 5.48 22.95 -1.54
CA LYS A 313 4.67 22.31 -0.49
C LYS A 313 5.47 22.09 0.81
N SER A 314 5.62 20.84 1.25
CA SER A 314 6.38 20.43 2.43
C SER A 314 7.87 20.76 2.35
N LEU A 315 8.43 20.95 1.15
CA LEU A 315 9.83 21.34 0.96
C LEU A 315 10.08 22.80 1.34
N SER A 316 9.03 23.63 1.42
CA SER A 316 9.16 25.04 1.80
C SER A 316 9.79 25.23 3.18
N VAL A 317 9.65 24.25 4.08
CA VAL A 317 10.28 24.27 5.41
C VAL A 317 11.82 24.18 5.35
N GLY A 318 12.37 23.74 4.21
CA GLY A 318 13.81 23.73 3.95
C GLY A 318 14.39 25.08 3.53
N LEU A 319 13.56 26.10 3.27
CA LEU A 319 14.02 27.43 2.87
C LEU A 319 14.61 28.20 4.05
N GLY A 320 15.66 28.99 3.84
CA GLY A 320 16.18 29.89 4.89
C GLY A 320 15.15 30.96 5.29
N SER A 321 15.19 31.45 6.54
CA SER A 321 14.29 32.53 7.00
C SER A 321 14.44 33.81 6.17
N ASN A 322 15.64 34.06 5.63
CA ASN A 322 15.89 35.19 4.73
C ASN A 322 15.07 35.11 3.43
N VAL A 323 14.70 33.91 2.97
CA VAL A 323 13.83 33.76 1.79
C VAL A 323 12.47 34.40 2.06
N PHE A 324 11.86 34.11 3.21
CA PHE A 324 10.58 34.70 3.61
C PHE A 324 10.69 36.21 3.88
N ALA A 325 11.84 36.68 4.38
CA ALA A 325 12.10 38.11 4.54
C ALA A 325 12.20 38.86 3.19
N GLU A 326 12.64 38.17 2.13
CA GLU A 326 12.79 38.72 0.78
C GLU A 326 11.51 38.64 -0.07
N MET A 327 10.52 37.82 0.33
CA MET A 327 9.21 37.70 -0.34
C MET A 327 8.36 38.97 -0.15
N SER A 328 7.44 39.21 -1.09
CA SER A 328 6.44 40.26 -0.93
C SER A 328 5.38 39.87 0.12
N PRO A 329 4.79 40.83 0.86
CA PRO A 329 3.66 40.55 1.74
C PRO A 329 2.52 39.79 1.07
N ASP A 330 2.19 40.13 -0.18
CA ASP A 330 1.13 39.47 -0.94
C ASP A 330 1.49 38.02 -1.26
N ASP A 331 2.73 37.75 -1.66
CA ASP A 331 3.19 36.37 -1.92
C ASP A 331 3.12 35.49 -0.66
N VAL A 332 3.47 36.05 0.51
CA VAL A 332 3.39 35.34 1.79
C VAL A 332 1.92 35.08 2.16
N LYS A 333 1.04 36.08 2.02
CA LYS A 333 -0.39 35.96 2.30
C LYS A 333 -1.06 34.91 1.43
N GLU A 334 -0.78 34.92 0.13
CA GLU A 334 -1.31 33.90 -0.79
C GLU A 334 -0.79 32.49 -0.51
N SER A 335 0.36 32.36 0.14
CA SER A 335 0.98 31.07 0.48
C SER A 335 0.64 30.57 1.89
N ILE A 336 -0.12 31.33 2.68
CA ILE A 336 -0.23 31.11 4.12
C ILE A 336 -0.81 29.74 4.46
N ASN A 337 -1.73 29.20 3.64
CA ASN A 337 -2.33 27.89 3.88
C ASN A 337 -1.27 26.77 3.81
N VAL A 338 -0.39 26.82 2.80
CA VAL A 338 0.69 25.82 2.65
C VAL A 338 1.68 25.94 3.81
N LEU A 339 2.01 27.16 4.24
CA LEU A 339 2.92 27.39 5.37
C LEU A 339 2.29 26.95 6.70
N ALA A 340 0.98 27.16 6.88
CA ALA A 340 0.23 26.74 8.05
C ALA A 340 0.14 25.22 8.17
N GLU A 341 -0.13 24.52 7.06
CA GLU A 341 -0.11 23.05 6.99
C GLU A 341 1.23 22.45 7.44
N ASN A 342 2.33 23.18 7.23
CA ASN A 342 3.69 22.73 7.55
C ASN A 342 4.28 23.46 8.79
N ALA A 343 3.46 24.18 9.57
CA ALA A 343 3.94 25.04 10.64
C ALA A 343 4.67 24.31 11.77
N ALA A 344 4.35 23.02 11.99
CA ALA A 344 5.05 22.20 12.99
C ALA A 344 6.53 22.00 12.65
N GLU A 345 6.89 22.00 11.36
CA GLU A 345 8.26 21.77 10.88
C GLU A 345 9.05 23.07 10.62
N LEU A 346 8.39 24.23 10.66
CA LEU A 346 9.04 25.53 10.52
C LEU A 346 9.85 25.90 11.77
N GLN A 347 11.06 26.38 11.53
CA GLN A 347 11.95 26.99 12.51
C GLN A 347 11.35 28.28 13.10
N PRO A 348 11.64 28.61 14.36
CA PRO A 348 11.14 29.84 15.00
C PRO A 348 11.47 31.11 14.22
N THR A 349 12.65 31.18 13.59
CA THR A 349 13.06 32.32 12.76
C THR A 349 12.25 32.44 11.47
N GLN A 350 11.90 31.32 10.83
CA GLN A 350 11.00 31.32 9.66
C GLN A 350 9.61 31.81 10.07
N LYS A 351 9.06 31.30 11.16
CA LYS A 351 7.74 31.71 11.70
C LYS A 351 7.70 33.22 11.96
N ARG A 352 8.74 33.75 12.60
CA ARG A 352 8.85 35.19 12.89
C ARG A 352 8.83 36.03 11.61
N GLU A 353 9.60 35.65 10.59
CA GLU A 353 9.61 36.39 9.33
C GLU A 353 8.30 36.28 8.56
N ILE A 354 7.65 35.11 8.58
CA ILE A 354 6.32 34.93 7.97
C ILE A 354 5.29 35.85 8.66
N VAL A 355 5.24 35.85 10.00
CA VAL A 355 4.32 36.71 10.76
C VAL A 355 4.62 38.20 10.54
N ARG A 356 5.88 38.59 10.30
CA ARG A 356 6.24 39.99 10.03
C ARG A 356 5.69 40.49 8.68
N GLN A 357 5.47 39.59 7.72
CA GLN A 357 5.03 39.93 6.36
C GLN A 357 3.50 39.89 6.20
N VAL A 358 2.78 39.26 7.13
CA VAL A 358 1.31 39.16 7.14
C VAL A 358 0.73 40.36 7.88
#